data_AF-A0AA92RC11-F1
#
_entry.id   AF-A0AA92RC11-F1
#
_cell.length_a   1.000
_cell.length_b   1.000
_cell.length_c   1.000
_cell.angle_alpha   90.00
_cell.angle_beta   90.00
_cell.angle_gamma   90.00
#
_symmetry.space_group_name_H-M   'P 1'
#
loop_
_entity.id
_entity.type
_entity.pdbx_description
1 polymer ?
#
loop_
_entity_poly.entity_id
_entity_poly.type
_entity_poly.pdbx_seq_one_letter_code
_entity_poly.pdbx_strand_id
1 'polypeptide(L)'
;MQDDNQDSRLAALAPDQAPGELPPQSRGAMPFAWFWPMLAGAAIALVLRIIFSGGPGQRFSPMLGSFVYFVPALCGAVTVYMAERIERRSWGYYLWAPWVATALFVGGTLAVFIEGLICAVVIVPLFAVMGSVGGLAMGIVCRITNWPKQAIYSFAVLPLVLGAIEPQLPNPERLSNTSRTLFIAAPAERVWHELNAARDIRPAEVGDAWAYRIGVPMPVSGVTVDTPEGRVRQVQWQKNVHFEEIITEWQPKRQLKWRFRFSPDSFPAGALDDHVMIGGQYFDLRDATYTLTPRDGGTELRVAVSWRMSTSFNWYADRVMHLLLADASENILRFYKARAEATAGAAAAG
;
A
#
# COMPACT_ATOMS: atom_id res chain seq x y z
N MET A 1 -37.44 83.13 63.37
CA MET A 1 -37.38 84.00 62.18
C MET A 1 -37.63 83.09 60.99
N GLN A 2 -38.84 83.15 60.47
CA GLN A 2 -39.31 82.42 59.28
C GLN A 2 -38.69 83.01 58.02
N ASP A 3 -38.37 82.14 57.06
CA ASP A 3 -38.68 82.25 55.62
C ASP A 3 -37.96 81.08 54.92
N ASP A 4 -38.45 80.46 53.86
CA ASP A 4 -39.77 80.27 53.28
C ASP A 4 -39.55 79.18 52.20
N ASN A 5 -40.66 78.71 51.63
CA ASN A 5 -40.80 78.10 50.31
C ASN A 5 -40.83 76.57 50.18
N GLN A 6 -41.86 76.19 49.43
CA GLN A 6 -42.51 74.91 49.25
C GLN A 6 -41.95 74.10 48.06
N ASP A 7 -42.52 72.90 47.93
CA ASP A 7 -42.74 72.13 46.69
C ASP A 7 -41.69 71.13 46.21
N SER A 8 -41.87 69.90 46.71
CA SER A 8 -42.29 68.73 45.93
C SER A 8 -41.83 68.63 44.45
N ARG A 9 -40.96 67.65 44.19
CA ARG A 9 -41.15 66.51 43.24
C ARG A 9 -39.84 66.11 42.56
N LEU A 10 -39.80 64.82 42.23
CA LEU A 10 -38.90 64.12 41.32
C LEU A 10 -37.67 63.47 41.97
N ALA A 11 -37.93 62.21 42.31
CA ALA A 11 -37.01 61.10 42.21
C ALA A 11 -36.17 61.10 40.93
N ALA A 12 -35.06 60.36 41.02
CA ALA A 12 -34.12 59.96 39.98
C ALA A 12 -33.02 60.98 39.70
N LEU A 13 -31.79 60.61 40.07
CA LEU A 13 -30.58 60.66 39.25
C LEU A 13 -29.47 59.93 40.02
N ALA A 14 -29.43 58.60 39.87
CA ALA A 14 -28.22 57.82 40.14
C ALA A 14 -27.29 57.95 38.93
N PRO A 15 -25.96 57.93 39.12
CA PRO A 15 -25.01 58.19 38.04
C PRO A 15 -24.97 57.05 37.02
N ASP A 16 -24.89 57.49 35.77
CA ASP A 16 -24.73 56.80 34.50
C ASP A 16 -23.88 55.52 34.58
N GLN A 17 -24.51 54.35 34.37
CA GLN A 17 -23.79 53.10 34.10
C GLN A 17 -23.37 53.12 32.63
N ALA A 18 -22.06 53.18 32.39
CA ALA A 18 -21.46 52.99 31.07
C ALA A 18 -22.02 51.70 30.41
N PRO A 19 -22.39 51.71 29.12
CA PRO A 19 -22.91 50.52 28.45
C PRO A 19 -21.87 49.41 28.49
N GLY A 20 -22.30 48.26 29.00
CA GLY A 20 -21.47 47.08 29.17
C GLY A 20 -20.72 46.69 27.90
N GLU A 21 -19.46 46.31 28.08
CA GLU A 21 -18.71 45.53 27.10
C GLU A 21 -19.57 44.35 26.67
N LEU A 22 -19.96 44.35 25.38
CA LEU A 22 -20.50 43.17 24.75
C LEU A 22 -19.46 42.04 24.94
N PRO A 23 -19.84 40.88 25.49
CA PRO A 23 -18.92 39.75 25.56
C PRO A 23 -18.43 39.44 24.14
N PRO A 24 -17.15 39.04 23.96
CA PRO A 24 -16.61 38.76 22.64
C PRO A 24 -17.53 37.75 21.97
N GLN A 25 -18.19 38.17 20.89
CA GLN A 25 -19.05 37.31 20.09
C GLN A 25 -18.23 36.06 19.75
N SER A 26 -18.65 34.92 20.29
CA SER A 26 -18.11 33.63 19.89
C SER A 26 -18.44 33.48 18.41
N ARG A 27 -17.50 33.86 17.54
CA ARG A 27 -17.56 33.58 16.11
C ARG A 27 -17.91 32.11 15.98
N GLY A 28 -19.10 31.83 15.44
CA GLY A 28 -19.72 30.51 15.46
C GLY A 28 -18.70 29.42 15.16
N ALA A 29 -18.30 28.69 16.20
CA ALA A 29 -17.46 27.53 16.02
C ALA A 29 -18.32 26.51 15.26
N MET A 30 -18.01 26.30 13.98
CA MET A 30 -18.69 25.26 13.21
C MET A 30 -18.59 23.95 13.99
N PRO A 31 -19.68 23.17 14.13
CA PRO A 31 -19.74 22.00 15.02
C PRO A 31 -18.71 20.89 14.70
N PHE A 32 -17.96 21.03 13.59
CA PHE A 32 -16.92 20.11 13.14
C PHE A 32 -15.57 20.78 12.86
N ALA A 33 -15.31 21.97 13.42
CA ALA A 33 -14.05 22.71 13.21
C ALA A 33 -12.79 21.90 13.59
N TRP A 34 -12.92 20.91 14.48
CA TRP A 34 -11.83 20.02 14.88
C TRP A 34 -11.35 19.07 13.77
N PHE A 35 -12.21 18.73 12.81
CA PHE A 35 -11.91 17.80 11.72
C PHE A 35 -11.33 18.51 10.47
N TRP A 36 -11.56 19.81 10.38
CA TRP A 36 -11.10 20.66 9.28
C TRP A 36 -9.59 20.53 8.95
N PRO A 37 -8.67 20.46 9.92
CA PRO A 37 -7.25 20.30 9.62
C PRO A 37 -6.93 18.99 8.88
N MET A 38 -7.58 17.89 9.27
CA MET A 38 -7.38 16.58 8.66
C MET A 38 -7.91 16.54 7.24
N LEU A 39 -9.09 17.15 7.01
CA LEU A 39 -9.65 17.32 5.67
C LEU A 39 -8.76 18.16 4.77
N ALA A 40 -8.19 19.26 5.28
CA ALA A 40 -7.29 20.10 4.49
C ALA A 40 -6.02 19.35 4.07
N GLY A 41 -5.43 18.56 4.98
CA GLY A 41 -4.29 17.69 4.68
C GLY A 41 -4.62 16.61 3.65
N ALA A 42 -5.76 15.94 3.81
CA ALA A 42 -6.20 14.92 2.88
C ALA A 42 -6.49 15.50 1.49
N ALA A 43 -7.13 16.67 1.41
CA ALA A 43 -7.47 17.34 0.16
C ALA A 43 -6.23 17.73 -0.64
N ILE A 44 -5.20 18.32 0.00
CA ILE A 44 -3.96 18.68 -0.72
C ILE A 44 -3.23 17.43 -1.23
N ALA A 45 -3.21 16.36 -0.44
CA ALA A 45 -2.59 15.09 -0.85
C ALA A 45 -3.34 14.46 -2.03
N LEU A 46 -4.67 14.52 -2.04
CA LEU A 46 -5.50 14.05 -3.14
C LEU A 46 -5.26 14.85 -4.42
N VAL A 47 -5.18 16.18 -4.32
CA VAL A 47 -4.81 17.05 -5.46
C VAL A 47 -3.44 16.67 -6.01
N LEU A 48 -2.44 16.47 -5.14
CA LEU A 48 -1.11 16.03 -5.57
C LEU A 48 -1.16 14.63 -6.19
N ARG A 49 -1.99 13.71 -5.71
CA ARG A 49 -2.16 12.41 -6.35
C ARG A 49 -2.77 12.51 -7.75
N ILE A 50 -3.69 13.44 -7.99
CA ILE A 50 -4.24 13.70 -9.32
C ILE A 50 -3.15 14.28 -10.24
N ILE A 51 -2.30 15.16 -9.73
CA ILE A 51 -1.15 15.67 -10.48
C ILE A 51 -0.14 14.55 -10.78
N PHE A 52 0.06 13.64 -9.82
CA PHE A 52 0.90 12.46 -9.94
C PHE A 52 0.18 11.28 -10.62
N SER A 53 -0.28 11.51 -11.85
CA SER A 53 -0.95 10.50 -12.70
C SER A 53 -0.08 10.00 -13.85
N GLY A 54 1.24 10.22 -13.78
CA GLY A 54 2.18 9.76 -14.80
C GLY A 54 2.29 8.23 -14.82
N GLY A 55 2.50 7.66 -16.01
CA GLY A 55 2.75 6.23 -16.16
C GLY A 55 4.10 5.79 -15.56
N PRO A 56 4.38 4.46 -15.49
CA PRO A 56 5.64 3.94 -14.98
C PRO A 56 6.86 4.61 -15.63
N GLY A 57 7.80 5.06 -14.80
CA GLY A 57 9.05 5.70 -15.23
C GLY A 57 8.93 7.11 -15.78
N GLN A 58 7.72 7.66 -15.87
CA GLN A 58 7.48 9.01 -16.36
C GLN A 58 7.50 10.03 -15.23
N ARG A 59 7.54 11.31 -15.62
CA ARG A 59 7.35 12.44 -14.70
C ARG A 59 6.01 12.32 -13.99
N PHE A 60 6.02 12.70 -12.71
CA PHE A 60 4.84 12.65 -11.87
C PHE A 60 4.21 11.25 -11.78
N SER A 61 5.00 10.18 -11.83
CA SER A 61 4.51 8.83 -11.52
C SER A 61 4.25 8.67 -10.00
N PRO A 62 3.16 8.01 -9.58
CA PRO A 62 2.87 7.78 -8.16
C PRO A 62 3.89 6.83 -7.49
N MET A 63 4.75 6.17 -8.28
CA MET A 63 5.83 5.31 -7.76
C MET A 63 7.16 6.05 -7.55
N LEU A 64 7.20 7.37 -7.79
CA LEU A 64 8.37 8.19 -7.49
C LEU A 64 8.54 8.39 -5.98
N GLY A 65 9.78 8.48 -5.51
CA GLY A 65 10.10 8.82 -4.13
C GLY A 65 9.60 10.21 -3.73
N SER A 66 9.62 11.16 -4.67
CA SER A 66 8.99 12.48 -4.53
C SER A 66 7.52 12.38 -4.13
N PHE A 67 6.78 11.45 -4.73
CA PHE A 67 5.41 11.17 -4.32
C PHE A 67 5.37 10.44 -2.97
N VAL A 68 6.00 9.26 -2.91
CA VAL A 68 5.87 8.30 -1.81
C VAL A 68 6.34 8.86 -0.47
N TYR A 69 7.35 9.72 -0.46
CA TYR A 69 7.87 10.32 0.77
C TYR A 69 7.27 11.68 1.07
N PHE A 70 7.17 12.58 0.10
CA PHE A 70 6.86 13.99 0.38
C PHE A 70 5.37 14.31 0.36
N VAL A 71 4.54 13.62 -0.44
CA VAL A 71 3.09 13.85 -0.44
C VAL A 71 2.44 13.47 0.89
N PRO A 72 2.65 12.26 1.47
CA PRO A 72 2.12 11.96 2.79
C PRO A 72 2.73 12.85 3.88
N ALA A 73 4.02 13.21 3.79
CA ALA A 73 4.61 14.15 4.73
C ALA A 73 3.96 15.54 4.64
N LEU A 74 3.66 16.04 3.43
CA LEU A 74 2.91 17.28 3.24
C LEU A 74 1.48 17.18 3.78
N CYS A 75 0.81 16.05 3.58
CA CYS A 75 -0.51 15.77 4.16
C CYS A 75 -0.49 15.99 5.68
N GLY A 76 0.49 15.38 6.36
CA GLY A 76 0.69 15.56 7.80
C GLY A 76 1.08 16.97 8.19
N ALA A 77 1.97 17.62 7.43
CA ALA A 77 2.41 18.98 7.69
C ALA A 77 1.25 19.99 7.57
N VAL A 78 0.42 19.92 6.52
CA VAL A 78 -0.76 20.77 6.36
C VAL A 78 -1.78 20.52 7.47
N THR A 79 -1.99 19.26 7.85
CA THR A 79 -2.87 18.89 8.96
C THR A 79 -2.44 19.56 10.26
N VAL A 80 -1.16 19.49 10.59
CA VAL A 80 -0.62 20.11 11.82
C VAL A 80 -0.60 21.64 11.72
N TYR A 81 -0.18 22.20 10.58
CA TYR A 81 -0.14 23.65 10.37
C TYR A 81 -1.53 24.28 10.52
N MET A 82 -2.56 23.69 9.93
CA MET A 82 -3.94 24.15 10.10
C MET A 82 -4.42 24.05 11.55
N ALA A 83 -4.13 22.94 12.23
CA ALA A 83 -4.54 22.72 13.60
C ALA A 83 -3.90 23.74 14.56
N GLU A 84 -2.59 24.00 14.39
CA GLU A 84 -1.82 24.96 15.18
C GLU A 84 -2.26 26.42 14.99
N ARG A 85 -2.86 26.77 13.84
CA ARG A 85 -3.44 28.10 13.63
C ARG A 85 -4.78 28.32 14.34
N ILE A 86 -5.45 27.24 14.75
CA ILE A 86 -6.69 27.30 15.51
C ILE A 86 -6.36 27.36 16.99
N GLU A 87 -5.59 26.38 17.47
CA GLU A 87 -5.14 26.29 18.86
C GLU A 87 -3.88 25.44 18.95
N ARG A 88 -3.07 25.67 19.99
CA ARG A 88 -1.84 24.92 20.19
C ARG A 88 -2.15 23.46 20.55
N ARG A 89 -1.50 22.52 19.88
CA ARG A 89 -1.75 21.08 20.01
C ARG A 89 -0.62 20.36 20.74
N SER A 90 -0.94 19.17 21.24
CA SER A 90 0.01 18.29 21.92
C SER A 90 0.96 17.61 20.92
N TRP A 91 2.10 17.12 21.41
CA TRP A 91 3.01 16.31 20.59
C TRP A 91 2.34 15.03 20.05
N GLY A 92 1.43 14.44 20.83
CA GLY A 92 0.65 13.28 20.38
C GLY A 92 -0.24 13.62 19.19
N TYR A 93 -0.80 14.83 19.14
CA TYR A 93 -1.59 15.27 17.98
C TYR A 93 -0.73 15.34 16.72
N TYR A 94 0.50 15.85 16.80
CA TYR A 94 1.40 15.93 15.64
C TYR A 94 1.77 14.57 15.06
N LEU A 95 1.74 13.52 15.89
CA LEU A 95 2.03 12.15 15.50
C LEU A 95 0.79 11.46 14.91
N TRP A 96 -0.35 11.53 15.60
CA TRP A 96 -1.51 10.69 15.28
C TRP A 96 -2.55 11.36 14.38
N ALA A 97 -2.72 12.68 14.41
CA ALA A 97 -3.67 13.35 13.51
C ALA A 97 -3.31 13.16 12.01
N PRO A 98 -2.03 13.15 11.60
CA PRO A 98 -1.65 12.80 10.23
C PRO A 98 -2.10 11.40 9.79
N TRP A 99 -2.26 10.43 10.70
CA TRP A 99 -2.72 9.09 10.32
C TRP A 99 -4.15 9.13 9.82
N VAL A 100 -5.00 9.92 10.48
CA VAL A 100 -6.39 10.11 10.06
C VAL A 100 -6.44 10.83 8.71
N ALA A 101 -5.64 11.89 8.53
CA ALA A 101 -5.55 12.60 7.25
C ALA A 101 -5.04 11.69 6.11
N THR A 102 -4.01 10.87 6.37
CA THR A 102 -3.51 9.86 5.41
C THR A 102 -4.58 8.81 5.10
N ALA A 103 -5.32 8.33 6.10
CA ALA A 103 -6.41 7.37 5.89
C ALA A 103 -7.54 7.97 5.03
N LEU A 104 -7.89 9.24 5.25
CA LEU A 104 -8.86 9.97 4.42
C LEU A 104 -8.35 10.16 2.99
N PHE A 105 -7.07 10.49 2.83
CA PHE A 105 -6.43 10.62 1.53
C PHE A 105 -6.48 9.29 0.76
N VAL A 106 -6.00 8.19 1.33
CA VAL A 106 -6.00 6.87 0.69
C VAL A 106 -7.43 6.35 0.49
N GLY A 107 -8.33 6.57 1.44
CA GLY A 107 -9.75 6.25 1.29
C GLY A 107 -10.39 7.02 0.14
N GLY A 108 -10.02 8.30 -0.04
CA GLY A 108 -10.46 9.13 -1.14
C GLY A 108 -9.96 8.63 -2.50
N THR A 109 -8.70 8.18 -2.60
CA THR A 109 -8.19 7.61 -3.86
C THR A 109 -8.87 6.29 -4.22
N LEU A 110 -9.20 5.46 -3.23
CA LEU A 110 -9.97 4.23 -3.42
C LEU A 110 -11.41 4.53 -3.85
N ALA A 111 -12.07 5.52 -3.25
CA ALA A 111 -13.45 5.89 -3.58
C ALA A 111 -13.61 6.41 -5.03
N VAL A 112 -12.56 6.99 -5.59
CA VAL A 112 -12.51 7.49 -6.97
C VAL A 112 -11.89 6.46 -7.93
N PHE A 113 -11.62 5.23 -7.46
CA PHE A 113 -11.01 4.14 -8.23
C PHE A 113 -9.67 4.51 -8.91
N ILE A 114 -8.90 5.40 -8.26
CA ILE A 114 -7.57 5.82 -8.75
C ILE A 114 -6.50 4.75 -8.43
N GLU A 115 -6.62 4.12 -7.27
CA GLU A 115 -5.66 3.14 -6.76
C GLU A 115 -6.31 1.78 -6.58
N GLY A 116 -5.53 0.71 -6.75
CA GLY A 116 -5.94 -0.63 -6.37
C GLY A 116 -5.92 -0.83 -4.85
N LEU A 117 -6.79 -1.71 -4.36
CA LEU A 117 -6.79 -2.10 -2.94
C LEU A 117 -5.43 -2.63 -2.47
N ILE A 118 -4.73 -3.36 -3.36
CA ILE A 118 -3.42 -3.96 -3.09
C ILE A 118 -2.40 -2.87 -2.72
N CYS A 119 -2.22 -1.85 -3.56
CA CYS A 119 -1.28 -0.77 -3.28
C CYS A 119 -1.69 0.05 -2.07
N ALA A 120 -2.98 0.32 -1.87
CA ALA A 120 -3.47 1.03 -0.70
C ALA A 120 -3.07 0.32 0.60
N VAL A 121 -3.34 -0.99 0.72
CA VAL A 121 -2.98 -1.77 1.91
C VAL A 121 -1.45 -1.80 2.12
N VAL A 122 -0.69 -1.94 1.04
CA VAL A 122 0.78 -2.01 1.09
C VAL A 122 1.41 -0.67 1.45
N ILE A 123 0.87 0.46 0.98
CA ILE A 123 1.54 1.77 1.12
C ILE A 123 1.11 2.54 2.37
N VAL A 124 -0.08 2.29 2.92
CA VAL A 124 -0.63 2.99 4.10
C VAL A 124 0.34 3.05 5.29
N PRO A 125 1.02 1.95 5.68
CA PRO A 125 1.97 2.00 6.80
C PRO A 125 3.11 3.00 6.56
N LEU A 126 3.68 3.02 5.35
CA LEU A 126 4.72 3.97 4.99
C LEU A 126 4.18 5.41 4.96
N PHE A 127 3.00 5.63 4.39
CA PHE A 127 2.38 6.97 4.35
C PHE A 127 2.03 7.49 5.73
N ALA A 128 1.60 6.63 6.66
CA ALA A 128 1.34 7.03 8.04
C ALA A 128 2.63 7.48 8.76
N VAL A 129 3.73 6.77 8.55
CA VAL A 129 5.06 7.15 9.07
C VAL A 129 5.52 8.48 8.47
N MET A 130 5.45 8.63 7.15
CA MET A 130 5.87 9.87 6.49
C MET A 130 4.98 11.06 6.87
N GLY A 131 3.67 10.84 7.00
CA GLY A 131 2.74 11.85 7.53
C GLY A 131 3.06 12.27 8.95
N SER A 132 3.46 11.33 9.81
CA SER A 132 3.93 11.61 11.16
C SER A 132 5.20 12.48 11.15
N VAL A 133 6.17 12.14 10.30
CA VAL A 133 7.41 12.91 10.15
C VAL A 133 7.11 14.35 9.70
N GLY A 134 6.26 14.51 8.69
CA GLY A 134 5.85 15.84 8.21
C GLY A 134 5.05 16.63 9.24
N GLY A 135 4.15 15.98 9.97
CA GLY A 135 3.37 16.58 11.06
C GLY A 135 4.24 17.06 12.21
N LEU A 136 5.18 16.22 12.68
CA LEU A 136 6.14 16.57 13.74
C LEU A 136 7.06 17.71 13.30
N ALA A 137 7.63 17.64 12.10
CA ALA A 137 8.50 18.69 11.57
C ALA A 137 7.76 20.04 11.51
N MET A 138 6.53 20.04 10.99
CA MET A 138 5.73 21.26 10.92
C MET A 138 5.29 21.77 12.31
N GLY A 139 4.98 20.87 13.24
CA GLY A 139 4.70 21.22 14.64
C GLY A 139 5.89 21.90 15.32
N ILE A 140 7.12 21.41 15.09
CA ILE A 140 8.35 22.05 15.56
C ILE A 140 8.51 23.44 14.95
N VAL A 141 8.35 23.56 13.63
CA VAL A 141 8.42 24.85 12.93
C VAL A 141 7.42 25.83 13.54
N CYS A 142 6.14 25.47 13.67
CA CYS A 142 5.10 26.33 14.24
C CYS A 142 5.35 26.74 15.69
N ARG A 143 6.14 25.97 16.46
CA ARG A 143 6.48 26.31 17.84
C ARG A 143 7.69 27.24 17.97
N ILE A 144 8.66 27.09 17.09
CA ILE A 144 9.89 27.91 17.09
C ILE A 144 9.66 29.23 16.36
N THR A 145 8.68 29.28 15.45
CA THR A 145 8.41 30.41 14.58
C THR A 145 6.94 30.85 14.69
N ASN A 146 6.61 32.04 14.20
CA ASN A 146 5.24 32.56 14.24
C ASN A 146 4.40 32.11 13.03
N TRP A 147 4.25 30.79 12.83
CA TRP A 147 3.48 30.16 11.72
C TRP A 147 3.85 30.64 10.29
N PRO A 148 5.11 30.44 9.84
CA PRO A 148 5.64 30.98 8.60
C PRO A 148 4.96 30.35 7.39
N LYS A 149 4.20 31.18 6.65
CA LYS A 149 3.53 30.75 5.41
C LYS A 149 4.52 30.27 4.35
N GLN A 150 5.74 30.81 4.33
CA GLN A 150 6.76 30.40 3.35
C GLN A 150 7.15 28.92 3.53
N ALA A 151 7.25 28.43 4.77
CA ALA A 151 7.68 27.06 5.04
C ALA A 151 6.70 26.03 4.43
N ILE A 152 5.39 26.26 4.59
CA ILE A 152 4.38 25.36 4.04
C ILE A 152 4.32 25.43 2.51
N TYR A 153 4.50 26.62 1.92
CA TYR A 153 4.52 26.78 0.46
C TYR A 153 5.75 26.10 -0.17
N SER A 154 6.93 26.29 0.41
CA SER A 154 8.15 25.60 -0.03
C SER A 154 8.00 24.09 0.05
N PHE A 155 7.39 23.58 1.13
CA PHE A 155 7.17 22.15 1.27
C PHE A 155 6.12 21.60 0.29
N ALA A 156 5.09 22.39 -0.04
CA ALA A 156 4.09 22.00 -1.03
C ALA A 156 4.63 21.93 -2.46
N VAL A 157 5.60 22.79 -2.80
CA VAL A 157 6.24 22.81 -4.13
C VAL A 157 7.29 21.71 -4.28
N LEU A 158 7.92 21.28 -3.19
CA LEU A 158 8.99 20.28 -3.20
C LEU A 158 8.66 18.97 -3.96
N PRO A 159 7.53 18.26 -3.68
CA PRO A 159 7.20 17.05 -4.43
C PRO A 159 7.05 17.33 -5.93
N LEU A 160 6.53 18.50 -6.33
CA LEU A 160 6.36 18.84 -7.75
C LEU A 160 7.70 19.04 -8.47
N VAL A 161 8.62 19.78 -7.83
CA VAL A 161 9.96 20.00 -8.39
C VAL A 161 10.72 18.69 -8.51
N LEU A 162 10.70 17.88 -7.44
CA LEU A 162 11.37 16.58 -7.45
C LEU A 162 10.70 15.61 -8.44
N GLY A 163 9.37 15.60 -8.55
CA GLY A 163 8.63 14.76 -9.51
C GLY A 163 8.94 15.06 -10.98
N ALA A 164 9.42 16.26 -11.29
CA ALA A 164 9.88 16.64 -12.62
C ALA A 164 11.34 16.20 -12.92
N ILE A 165 12.18 16.09 -11.88
CA ILE A 165 13.63 15.83 -11.99
C ILE A 165 13.94 14.34 -11.74
N GLU A 166 13.36 13.74 -10.71
CA GLU A 166 13.64 12.38 -10.22
C GLU A 166 13.61 11.29 -11.31
N PRO A 167 12.68 11.27 -12.29
CA PRO A 167 12.68 10.23 -13.34
C PRO A 167 13.96 10.18 -14.20
N GLN A 168 14.78 11.23 -14.16
CA GLN A 168 16.07 11.28 -14.84
C GLN A 168 17.15 10.48 -14.11
N LEU A 169 16.89 10.09 -12.85
CA LEU A 169 17.76 9.27 -12.04
C LEU A 169 17.34 7.81 -12.14
N PRO A 170 18.27 6.87 -12.37
CA PRO A 170 17.93 5.46 -12.40
C PRO A 170 17.47 4.99 -11.01
N ASN A 171 16.40 4.20 -10.97
CA ASN A 171 16.00 3.53 -9.74
C ASN A 171 17.04 2.47 -9.35
N PRO A 172 17.40 2.35 -8.06
CA PRO A 172 18.27 1.27 -7.63
C PRO A 172 17.58 -0.08 -7.88
N GLU A 173 18.32 -1.05 -8.40
CA GLU A 173 17.83 -2.41 -8.54
C GLU A 173 18.22 -3.25 -7.34
N ARG A 174 17.29 -4.09 -6.89
CA ARG A 174 17.53 -5.10 -5.87
C ARG A 174 17.03 -6.45 -6.35
N LEU A 175 17.91 -7.43 -6.35
CA LEU A 175 17.58 -8.82 -6.58
C LEU A 175 17.41 -9.53 -5.24
N SER A 176 16.27 -10.16 -5.06
CA SER A 176 15.91 -10.86 -3.84
C SER A 176 15.34 -12.23 -4.17
N ASN A 177 15.30 -13.09 -3.16
CA ASN A 177 14.71 -14.40 -3.27
C ASN A 177 14.12 -14.86 -1.93
N THR A 178 13.30 -15.89 -1.98
CA THR A 178 12.85 -16.62 -0.80
C THR A 178 12.75 -18.09 -1.11
N SER A 179 12.84 -18.95 -0.09
CA SER A 179 12.61 -20.38 -0.25
C SER A 179 11.80 -20.96 0.90
N ARG A 180 10.93 -21.92 0.60
CA ARG A 180 10.14 -22.66 1.56
C ARG A 180 10.25 -24.14 1.25
N THR A 181 10.18 -24.98 2.28
CA THR A 181 10.26 -26.43 2.16
C THR A 181 9.17 -27.06 3.00
N LEU A 182 8.57 -28.13 2.50
CA LEU A 182 7.54 -28.88 3.20
C LEU A 182 7.63 -30.36 2.84
N PHE A 183 7.36 -31.23 3.82
CA PHE A 183 7.27 -32.66 3.61
C PHE A 183 5.87 -33.08 3.16
N ILE A 184 5.81 -33.88 2.10
CA ILE A 184 4.60 -34.44 1.52
C ILE A 184 4.66 -35.96 1.66
N ALA A 185 3.67 -36.57 2.30
CA ALA A 185 3.51 -38.01 2.48
C ALA A 185 2.99 -38.66 1.18
N ALA A 186 3.71 -38.44 0.08
CA ALA A 186 3.43 -38.98 -1.24
C ALA A 186 4.75 -39.21 -2.01
N PRO A 187 4.80 -40.20 -2.92
CA PRO A 187 5.98 -40.46 -3.72
C PRO A 187 6.25 -39.31 -4.70
N ALA A 188 7.51 -39.13 -5.10
CA ALA A 188 7.95 -38.00 -5.93
C ALA A 188 7.22 -37.96 -7.28
N GLU A 189 6.81 -39.12 -7.80
CA GLU A 189 5.95 -39.27 -8.99
C GLU A 189 4.64 -38.48 -8.88
N ARG A 190 3.97 -38.55 -7.72
CA ARG A 190 2.70 -37.87 -7.49
C ARG A 190 2.89 -36.37 -7.35
N VAL A 191 3.88 -35.96 -6.56
CA VAL A 191 4.23 -34.53 -6.41
C VAL A 191 4.61 -33.94 -7.76
N TRP A 192 5.39 -34.66 -8.56
CA TRP A 192 5.76 -34.25 -9.91
C TRP A 192 4.55 -34.10 -10.84
N HIS A 193 3.56 -34.99 -10.74
CA HIS A 193 2.33 -34.88 -11.51
C HIS A 193 1.54 -33.62 -11.13
N GLU A 194 1.32 -33.38 -9.84
CA GLU A 194 0.59 -32.18 -9.37
C GLU A 194 1.31 -30.88 -9.77
N LEU A 195 2.64 -30.86 -9.73
CA LEU A 195 3.43 -29.72 -10.18
C LEU A 195 3.21 -29.39 -11.67
N ASN A 196 2.92 -30.37 -12.52
CA ASN A 196 2.85 -30.18 -13.97
C ASN A 196 1.42 -30.17 -14.53
N ALA A 197 0.45 -30.64 -13.75
CA ALA A 197 -0.93 -30.82 -14.20
C ALA A 197 -1.94 -30.20 -13.23
N ALA A 198 -1.60 -29.07 -12.60
CA ALA A 198 -2.48 -28.36 -11.68
C ALA A 198 -3.65 -27.73 -12.43
N ARG A 199 -4.76 -28.46 -12.58
CA ARG A 199 -6.01 -28.01 -13.19
C ARG A 199 -7.07 -27.70 -12.12
N ASP A 200 -8.06 -26.89 -12.50
CA ASP A 200 -9.26 -26.60 -11.71
C ASP A 200 -8.96 -26.26 -10.25
N ILE A 201 -8.02 -25.34 -10.03
CA ILE A 201 -7.65 -24.87 -8.70
C ILE A 201 -8.82 -24.10 -8.11
N ARG A 202 -9.38 -24.63 -7.03
CA ARG A 202 -10.51 -24.01 -6.33
C ARG A 202 -10.00 -22.97 -5.34
N PRO A 203 -10.73 -21.86 -5.11
CA PRO A 203 -10.36 -20.86 -4.12
C PRO A 203 -10.09 -21.43 -2.71
N ALA A 204 -10.84 -22.45 -2.31
CA ALA A 204 -10.65 -23.11 -1.02
C ALA A 204 -9.31 -23.87 -0.88
N GLU A 205 -8.62 -24.16 -1.97
CA GLU A 205 -7.33 -24.88 -1.94
C GLU A 205 -6.12 -23.94 -1.79
N VAL A 206 -6.30 -22.64 -2.06
CA VAL A 206 -5.22 -21.64 -2.11
C VAL A 206 -5.53 -20.35 -1.35
N GLY A 207 -6.77 -20.11 -0.93
CA GLY A 207 -7.28 -18.84 -0.42
C GLY A 207 -6.72 -18.34 0.91
N ASP A 208 -5.85 -19.12 1.55
CA ASP A 208 -5.21 -18.74 2.81
C ASP A 208 -4.04 -17.77 2.65
N ALA A 209 -3.50 -17.60 1.43
CA ALA A 209 -2.40 -16.67 1.21
C ALA A 209 -2.85 -15.20 1.38
N TRP A 210 -2.03 -14.42 2.07
CA TRP A 210 -2.25 -12.99 2.32
C TRP A 210 -2.43 -12.19 1.04
N ALA A 211 -1.67 -12.53 0.00
CA ALA A 211 -1.77 -11.89 -1.32
C ALA A 211 -3.21 -11.90 -1.86
N TYR A 212 -3.91 -13.04 -1.74
CA TYR A 212 -5.28 -13.17 -2.24
C TYR A 212 -6.28 -12.36 -1.42
N ARG A 213 -6.04 -12.25 -0.10
CA ARG A 213 -6.89 -11.46 0.82
C ARG A 213 -6.82 -9.96 0.56
N ILE A 214 -5.71 -9.47 0.01
CA ILE A 214 -5.54 -8.06 -0.34
C ILE A 214 -5.91 -7.73 -1.79
N GLY A 215 -6.42 -8.71 -2.56
CA GLY A 215 -7.02 -8.50 -3.88
C GLY A 215 -6.22 -9.04 -5.07
N VAL A 216 -5.10 -9.74 -4.85
CA VAL A 216 -4.37 -10.44 -5.91
C VAL A 216 -5.25 -11.57 -6.47
N PRO A 217 -5.39 -11.71 -7.80
CA PRO A 217 -6.17 -12.80 -8.39
C PRO A 217 -5.64 -14.18 -8.00
N MET A 218 -6.55 -15.10 -7.67
CA MET A 218 -6.17 -16.47 -7.31
C MET A 218 -5.82 -17.30 -8.56
N PRO A 219 -4.91 -18.28 -8.45
CA PRO A 219 -4.62 -19.21 -9.53
C PRO A 219 -5.82 -20.11 -9.84
N VAL A 220 -6.03 -20.39 -11.12
CA VAL A 220 -7.08 -21.26 -11.67
C VAL A 220 -6.48 -22.51 -12.27
N SER A 221 -5.36 -22.38 -13.00
CA SER A 221 -4.63 -23.52 -13.53
C SER A 221 -3.16 -23.18 -13.77
N GLY A 222 -2.33 -24.23 -13.80
CA GLY A 222 -0.93 -24.18 -14.19
C GLY A 222 -0.56 -25.52 -14.81
N VAL A 223 -0.54 -25.58 -16.13
CA VAL A 223 -0.39 -26.83 -16.88
C VAL A 223 0.84 -26.75 -17.78
N THR A 224 1.70 -27.76 -17.65
CA THR A 224 2.87 -27.90 -18.49
C THR A 224 2.51 -28.57 -19.82
N VAL A 225 2.87 -27.92 -20.92
CA VAL A 225 2.66 -28.39 -22.29
C VAL A 225 3.98 -28.36 -23.06
N ASP A 226 4.12 -29.25 -24.05
CA ASP A 226 5.23 -29.19 -24.99
C ASP A 226 4.84 -28.28 -26.17
N THR A 227 5.65 -27.25 -26.43
CA THR A 227 5.50 -26.30 -27.53
C THR A 227 6.71 -26.40 -28.48
N PRO A 228 6.67 -25.78 -29.67
CA PRO A 228 7.82 -25.73 -30.56
C PRO A 228 9.06 -25.07 -29.94
N GLU A 229 8.89 -24.20 -28.95
CA GLU A 229 9.97 -23.51 -28.23
C GLU A 229 10.57 -24.34 -27.08
N GLY A 230 9.97 -25.49 -26.78
CA GLY A 230 10.30 -26.34 -25.65
C GLY A 230 9.12 -26.51 -24.70
N ARG A 231 9.41 -26.91 -23.47
CA ARG A 231 8.36 -27.13 -22.47
C ARG A 231 7.98 -25.82 -21.81
N VAL A 232 6.69 -25.50 -21.81
CA VAL A 232 6.14 -24.27 -21.24
C VAL A 232 5.01 -24.62 -20.30
N ARG A 233 4.97 -23.99 -19.13
CA ARG A 233 3.83 -24.07 -18.24
C ARG A 233 2.93 -22.86 -18.46
N GLN A 234 1.71 -23.12 -18.89
CA GLN A 234 0.68 -22.11 -19.12
C GLN A 234 -0.08 -21.89 -17.81
N VAL A 235 -0.09 -20.66 -17.33
CA VAL A 235 -0.70 -20.28 -16.05
C VAL A 235 -1.90 -19.38 -16.31
N GLN A 236 -3.03 -19.73 -15.70
CA GLN A 236 -4.24 -18.93 -15.70
C GLN A 236 -4.63 -18.62 -14.27
N TRP A 237 -4.87 -17.34 -13.99
CA TRP A 237 -5.43 -16.85 -12.74
C TRP A 237 -6.82 -16.23 -13.01
N GLN A 238 -7.51 -15.87 -11.93
CA GLN A 238 -8.77 -15.14 -11.99
C GLN A 238 -8.58 -13.78 -12.70
N LYS A 239 -9.70 -13.13 -13.03
CA LYS A 239 -9.73 -11.86 -13.77
C LYS A 239 -8.98 -11.92 -15.11
N ASN A 240 -8.97 -13.10 -15.76
CA ASN A 240 -8.33 -13.36 -17.05
C ASN A 240 -6.81 -13.10 -17.08
N VAL A 241 -6.15 -13.05 -15.92
CA VAL A 241 -4.69 -12.94 -15.84
C VAL A 241 -4.05 -14.23 -16.33
N HIS A 242 -3.11 -14.14 -17.25
CA HIS A 242 -2.46 -15.30 -17.86
C HIS A 242 -0.99 -15.00 -18.17
N PHE A 243 -0.13 -15.99 -18.01
CA PHE A 243 1.29 -15.85 -18.33
C PHE A 243 1.94 -17.22 -18.53
N GLU A 244 3.17 -17.19 -19.05
CA GLU A 244 3.94 -18.39 -19.33
C GLU A 244 5.10 -18.56 -18.36
N GLU A 245 5.39 -19.80 -18.02
CA GLU A 245 6.53 -20.21 -17.22
C GLU A 245 7.41 -21.12 -18.09
N ILE A 246 8.50 -20.56 -18.62
CA ILE A 246 9.39 -21.24 -19.57
C ILE A 246 10.29 -22.18 -18.80
N ILE A 247 10.17 -23.49 -19.04
CA ILE A 247 10.96 -24.48 -18.33
C ILE A 247 12.42 -24.39 -18.80
N THR A 248 13.31 -24.08 -17.86
CA THR A 248 14.77 -23.96 -18.11
C THR A 248 15.54 -25.18 -17.65
N GLU A 249 15.05 -25.88 -16.62
CA GLU A 249 15.62 -27.15 -16.15
C GLU A 249 14.49 -28.15 -15.91
N TRP A 250 14.65 -29.36 -16.46
CA TRP A 250 13.69 -30.45 -16.36
C TRP A 250 14.41 -31.75 -15.99
N GLN A 251 14.42 -32.08 -14.70
CA GLN A 251 14.90 -33.36 -14.20
C GLN A 251 13.72 -34.09 -13.53
N PRO A 252 13.09 -35.05 -14.23
CA PRO A 252 11.92 -35.75 -13.73
C PRO A 252 12.06 -36.18 -12.27
N LYS A 253 11.07 -35.81 -11.45
CA LYS A 253 10.94 -36.18 -10.02
C LYS A 253 12.08 -35.68 -9.13
N ARG A 254 12.92 -34.76 -9.61
CA ARG A 254 14.07 -34.21 -8.88
C ARG A 254 14.09 -32.69 -8.89
N GLN A 255 13.97 -32.08 -10.06
CA GLN A 255 14.11 -30.64 -10.20
C GLN A 255 13.32 -30.10 -11.38
N LEU A 256 12.59 -29.02 -11.13
CA LEU A 256 11.83 -28.28 -12.12
C LEU A 256 12.10 -26.80 -11.92
N LYS A 257 12.67 -26.14 -12.93
CA LYS A 257 12.94 -24.70 -12.88
C LYS A 257 12.35 -24.01 -14.07
N TRP A 258 11.76 -22.84 -13.84
CA TRP A 258 11.24 -22.01 -14.90
C TRP A 258 11.55 -20.54 -14.71
N ARG A 259 11.48 -19.82 -15.81
CA ARG A 259 11.51 -18.36 -15.87
C ARG A 259 10.12 -17.85 -16.22
N PHE A 260 9.65 -16.84 -15.50
CA PHE A 260 8.37 -16.21 -15.83
C PHE A 260 8.52 -15.37 -17.10
N ARG A 261 7.52 -15.46 -17.97
CA ARG A 261 7.38 -14.68 -19.20
C ARG A 261 5.99 -14.03 -19.18
N PHE A 262 5.98 -12.72 -19.05
CA PHE A 262 4.77 -11.90 -19.08
C PHE A 262 4.67 -11.23 -20.45
N SER A 263 3.47 -11.29 -21.03
CA SER A 263 3.10 -10.58 -22.25
C SER A 263 2.38 -9.27 -21.88
N PRO A 264 2.28 -8.29 -22.79
CA PRO A 264 1.57 -7.03 -22.52
C PRO A 264 0.10 -7.21 -22.11
N ASP A 265 -0.54 -8.31 -22.51
CA ASP A 265 -1.91 -8.70 -22.17
C ASP A 265 -2.02 -9.64 -20.96
N SER A 266 -0.90 -10.00 -20.32
CA SER A 266 -0.88 -10.91 -19.17
C SER A 266 -1.73 -10.41 -18.00
N PHE A 267 -1.85 -9.09 -17.84
CA PHE A 267 -2.61 -8.45 -16.78
C PHE A 267 -3.62 -7.47 -17.37
N PRO A 268 -4.88 -7.90 -17.57
CA PRO A 268 -5.94 -6.99 -17.99
C PRO A 268 -6.11 -5.83 -17.00
N ALA A 269 -6.52 -4.66 -17.50
CA ALA A 269 -6.72 -3.48 -16.67
C ALA A 269 -7.66 -3.77 -15.48
N GLY A 270 -7.25 -3.35 -14.27
CA GLY A 270 -7.98 -3.60 -13.03
C GLY A 270 -7.89 -5.04 -12.50
N ALA A 271 -7.15 -5.93 -13.16
CA ALA A 271 -6.89 -7.26 -12.64
C ALA A 271 -5.93 -7.22 -11.43
N LEU A 272 -4.87 -6.44 -11.56
CA LEU A 272 -3.91 -6.03 -10.53
C LEU A 272 -3.84 -4.50 -10.48
N ASP A 273 -2.93 -3.94 -9.68
CA ASP A 273 -2.70 -2.50 -9.70
C ASP A 273 -1.97 -2.08 -10.98
N ASP A 274 -2.61 -1.23 -11.78
CA ASP A 274 -2.11 -0.81 -13.10
C ASP A 274 -0.77 -0.03 -13.00
N HIS A 275 -0.46 0.58 -11.85
CA HIS A 275 0.81 1.30 -11.66
C HIS A 275 1.97 0.36 -11.25
N VAL A 276 1.67 -0.87 -10.82
CA VAL A 276 2.66 -1.88 -10.42
C VAL A 276 2.39 -3.21 -11.15
N MET A 277 2.78 -3.25 -12.43
CA MET A 277 2.73 -4.47 -13.22
C MET A 277 3.85 -5.45 -12.82
N ILE A 278 3.49 -6.72 -12.66
CA ILE A 278 4.47 -7.81 -12.54
C ILE A 278 5.16 -8.01 -13.90
N GLY A 279 6.49 -8.11 -13.89
CA GLY A 279 7.28 -8.10 -15.13
C GLY A 279 7.49 -6.70 -15.69
N GLY A 280 7.08 -5.67 -14.94
CA GLY A 280 7.18 -4.28 -15.34
C GLY A 280 8.43 -3.57 -14.78
N GLN A 281 8.40 -2.24 -14.84
CA GLN A 281 9.52 -1.40 -14.45
C GLN A 281 9.91 -1.52 -12.97
N TYR A 282 8.93 -1.60 -12.07
CA TYR A 282 9.16 -1.56 -10.63
C TYR A 282 9.35 -2.94 -9.99
N PHE A 283 8.69 -3.96 -10.53
CA PHE A 283 8.71 -5.32 -9.98
C PHE A 283 8.68 -6.37 -11.09
N ASP A 284 9.56 -7.36 -11.00
CA ASP A 284 9.67 -8.43 -11.97
C ASP A 284 9.93 -9.78 -11.27
N LEU A 285 9.01 -10.74 -11.45
CA LEU A 285 9.20 -12.12 -11.01
C LEU A 285 10.10 -12.83 -12.01
N ARG A 286 11.24 -13.34 -11.55
CA ARG A 286 12.28 -13.84 -12.46
C ARG A 286 12.18 -15.34 -12.67
N ASP A 287 12.47 -16.11 -11.64
CA ASP A 287 12.56 -17.56 -11.75
C ASP A 287 11.91 -18.23 -10.52
N ALA A 288 11.38 -19.43 -10.73
CA ALA A 288 11.03 -20.33 -9.64
C ALA A 288 11.68 -21.70 -9.84
N THR A 289 12.14 -22.31 -8.76
CA THR A 289 12.77 -23.63 -8.73
C THR A 289 12.07 -24.51 -7.72
N TYR A 290 11.59 -25.66 -8.18
CA TYR A 290 11.08 -26.74 -7.34
C TYR A 290 12.11 -27.86 -7.29
N THR A 291 12.49 -28.25 -6.08
CA THR A 291 13.39 -29.38 -5.82
C THR A 291 12.64 -30.44 -5.02
N LEU A 292 12.61 -31.66 -5.54
CA LEU A 292 12.01 -32.83 -4.93
C LEU A 292 13.13 -33.71 -4.40
N THR A 293 13.15 -33.92 -3.08
CA THR A 293 14.09 -34.83 -2.43
C THR A 293 13.31 -36.00 -1.86
N PRO A 294 13.39 -37.21 -2.45
CA PRO A 294 12.77 -38.41 -1.88
C PRO A 294 13.30 -38.67 -0.46
N ARG A 295 12.41 -39.01 0.46
CA ARG A 295 12.70 -39.34 1.86
C ARG A 295 11.87 -40.56 2.26
N ASP A 296 12.20 -41.17 3.40
CA ASP A 296 11.37 -42.25 3.92
C ASP A 296 9.94 -41.75 4.19
N GLY A 297 8.96 -42.47 3.66
CA GLY A 297 7.54 -42.13 3.78
C GLY A 297 7.04 -41.00 2.86
N GLY A 298 7.87 -40.42 1.98
CA GLY A 298 7.39 -39.37 1.07
C GLY A 298 8.45 -38.55 0.35
N THR A 299 8.13 -37.28 0.10
CA THR A 299 8.97 -36.35 -0.66
C THR A 299 9.06 -35.02 0.06
N GLU A 300 10.28 -34.54 0.28
CA GLU A 300 10.53 -33.16 0.69
C GLU A 300 10.49 -32.27 -0.55
N LEU A 301 9.52 -31.36 -0.62
CA LEU A 301 9.36 -30.41 -1.71
C LEU A 301 9.84 -29.02 -1.25
N ARG A 302 10.84 -28.48 -1.94
CA ARG A 302 11.31 -27.11 -1.78
C ARG A 302 10.89 -26.27 -2.97
N VAL A 303 10.38 -25.07 -2.72
CA VAL A 303 10.22 -24.01 -3.73
C VAL A 303 11.14 -22.85 -3.40
N ALA A 304 11.83 -22.33 -4.40
CA ALA A 304 12.61 -21.09 -4.33
C ALA A 304 12.14 -20.14 -5.43
N VAL A 305 11.87 -18.89 -5.07
CA VAL A 305 11.38 -17.86 -6.01
C VAL A 305 12.31 -16.65 -5.95
N SER A 306 12.67 -16.09 -7.10
CA SER A 306 13.51 -14.90 -7.23
C SER A 306 12.75 -13.76 -7.93
N TRP A 307 13.06 -12.52 -7.54
CA TRP A 307 12.47 -11.32 -8.13
C TRP A 307 13.46 -10.15 -8.17
N ARG A 308 13.13 -9.16 -8.99
CA ARG A 308 13.77 -7.85 -9.05
C ARG A 308 12.80 -6.80 -8.54
N MET A 309 13.32 -5.90 -7.71
CA MET A 309 12.63 -4.70 -7.23
C MET A 309 13.42 -3.47 -7.68
N SER A 310 12.75 -2.45 -8.23
CA SER A 310 13.41 -1.25 -8.75
C SER A 310 12.60 0.02 -8.45
N THR A 311 12.72 0.48 -7.20
CA THR A 311 12.05 1.69 -6.68
C THR A 311 13.03 2.48 -5.81
N SER A 312 12.75 3.76 -5.56
CA SER A 312 13.51 4.59 -4.60
C SER A 312 13.29 4.20 -3.13
N PHE A 313 12.41 3.23 -2.87
CA PHE A 313 12.05 2.73 -1.54
C PHE A 313 12.16 1.20 -1.44
N ASN A 314 13.12 0.60 -2.16
CA ASN A 314 13.36 -0.85 -2.12
C ASN A 314 13.47 -1.40 -0.70
N TRP A 315 14.06 -0.66 0.24
CA TRP A 315 14.18 -1.08 1.64
C TRP A 315 12.83 -1.45 2.29
N TYR A 316 11.75 -0.84 1.83
CA TYR A 316 10.38 -1.10 2.25
C TYR A 316 9.69 -2.10 1.31
N ALA A 317 9.65 -1.78 0.01
CA ALA A 317 8.92 -2.57 -0.99
C ALA A 317 9.41 -4.02 -1.05
N ASP A 318 10.72 -4.23 -1.01
CA ASP A 318 11.32 -5.57 -1.03
C ASP A 318 10.96 -6.40 0.20
N ARG A 319 10.85 -5.78 1.38
CA ARG A 319 10.46 -6.50 2.61
C ARG A 319 9.00 -6.92 2.56
N VAL A 320 8.12 -6.04 2.10
CA VAL A 320 6.71 -6.38 1.91
C VAL A 320 6.57 -7.50 0.89
N MET A 321 7.27 -7.41 -0.25
CA MET A 321 7.24 -8.48 -1.26
C MET A 321 7.84 -9.79 -0.76
N HIS A 322 8.90 -9.75 0.04
CA HIS A 322 9.45 -10.95 0.65
C HIS A 322 8.42 -11.63 1.56
N LEU A 323 7.64 -10.88 2.36
CA LEU A 323 6.57 -11.44 3.18
C LEU A 323 5.46 -12.06 2.33
N LEU A 324 4.98 -11.34 1.32
CA LEU A 324 3.90 -11.82 0.44
C LEU A 324 4.32 -13.07 -0.35
N LEU A 325 5.52 -13.09 -0.93
CA LEU A 325 6.02 -14.21 -1.71
C LEU A 325 6.41 -15.41 -0.85
N ALA A 326 6.92 -15.18 0.36
CA ALA A 326 7.17 -16.24 1.31
C ALA A 326 5.87 -16.95 1.72
N ASP A 327 4.83 -16.18 2.05
CA ASP A 327 3.52 -16.71 2.41
C ASP A 327 2.85 -17.41 1.22
N ALA A 328 2.90 -16.82 0.02
CA ALA A 328 2.42 -17.47 -1.20
C ALA A 328 3.17 -18.78 -1.49
N SER A 329 4.48 -18.81 -1.29
CA SER A 329 5.31 -20.02 -1.44
C SER A 329 4.93 -21.11 -0.45
N GLU A 330 4.57 -20.75 0.78
CA GLU A 330 4.10 -21.73 1.75
C GLU A 330 2.72 -22.28 1.40
N ASN A 331 1.80 -21.40 0.99
CA ASN A 331 0.45 -21.80 0.59
C ASN A 331 0.46 -22.70 -0.66
N ILE A 332 1.29 -22.41 -1.66
CA ILE A 332 1.38 -23.27 -2.84
C ILE A 332 1.99 -24.64 -2.51
N LEU A 333 2.91 -24.74 -1.55
CA LEU A 333 3.40 -26.04 -1.07
C LEU A 333 2.30 -26.83 -0.36
N ARG A 334 1.47 -26.18 0.47
CA ARG A 334 0.32 -26.82 1.12
C ARG A 334 -0.72 -27.29 0.11
N PHE A 335 -0.96 -26.53 -0.95
CA PHE A 335 -1.79 -26.93 -2.08
C PHE A 335 -1.30 -28.24 -2.72
N TYR A 336 -0.01 -28.31 -3.09
CA TYR A 336 0.56 -29.53 -3.68
C TYR A 336 0.54 -30.70 -2.70
N LYS A 337 0.79 -30.45 -1.41
CA LYS A 337 0.67 -31.47 -0.35
C LYS A 337 -0.72 -32.08 -0.33
N ALA A 338 -1.75 -31.25 -0.22
CA ALA A 338 -3.13 -31.69 -0.09
C ALA A 338 -3.56 -32.56 -1.27
N ARG A 339 -3.25 -32.14 -2.50
CA ARG A 339 -3.59 -32.91 -3.72
C ARG A 339 -2.83 -34.23 -3.83
N ALA A 340 -1.52 -34.20 -3.57
CA ALA A 340 -0.68 -35.39 -3.69
C ALA A 340 -1.04 -36.46 -2.64
N GLU A 341 -1.37 -36.06 -1.41
CA GLU A 341 -1.73 -36.96 -0.30
C GLU A 341 -3.16 -37.50 -0.43
N ALA A 342 -4.13 -36.70 -0.86
CA ALA A 342 -5.52 -37.15 -1.03
C ALA A 342 -5.63 -38.33 -2.02
N THR A 343 -4.84 -38.28 -3.10
CA THR A 343 -4.81 -39.37 -4.09
C THR A 343 -4.09 -40.61 -3.57
N ALA A 344 -3.06 -40.44 -2.74
CA ALA A 344 -2.34 -41.55 -2.13
C ALA A 344 -3.21 -42.30 -1.11
N GLY A 345 -4.01 -41.59 -0.30
CA GLY A 345 -4.95 -42.19 0.62
C GLY A 345 -6.05 -43.00 -0.08
N ALA A 346 -6.56 -42.51 -1.21
CA ALA A 346 -7.55 -43.24 -2.02
C ALA A 346 -6.96 -44.52 -2.65
N ALA A 347 -5.70 -44.49 -3.08
CA ALA A 347 -5.01 -45.66 -3.65
C ALA A 347 -4.56 -46.69 -2.61
N ALA A 348 -4.42 -46.30 -1.34
CA ALA A 348 -4.10 -47.22 -0.25
C ALA A 348 -5.35 -47.87 0.38
N ALA A 349 -6.54 -47.30 0.14
CA ALA A 349 -7.81 -47.75 0.71
C ALA A 349 -8.68 -48.60 -0.24
N GLY A 350 -8.31 -48.67 -1.53
CA GLY A 350 -8.91 -49.57 -2.52
C GLY A 350 -7.92 -50.66 -2.89
#